data_AF-A0A970CB51-F1
#
_entry.id   AF-A0A970CB51-F1
#
_cell.length_a   1.000
_cell.length_b   1.000
_cell.length_c   1.000
_cell.angle_alpha   90.00
_cell.angle_beta   90.00
_cell.angle_gamma   90.00
#
_symmetry.space_group_name_H-M   'P 1'
#
loop_
_entity.id
_entity.type
_entity.pdbx_description
1 polymer ?
#
loop_
_entity_poly.entity_id
_entity_poly.type
_entity_poly.pdbx_seq_one_letter_code
_entity_poly.pdbx_strand_id
1 'polypeptide(L)'
;MLWNSMLLASREIRRNVLRSVLTILGIVIGVAAVIIMVTIGGGATLQVKQQIASMGSNLLMVTPGKRLGPGQSSGNIPFKEADARAIARDVTEVAAVAPVSTQSAKAVFGNQNWSTQVVGSNNQYLQVTNRSVRSGRHFTDSEVRSGAAVCIIGETVQTKLFGSQEAVGEKIRLHGTITTSSSSGSSTGSGGGTSSTTSST
;
A
#
# COMPACT_ATOMS: atom_id res chain seq x y z
N MET A 1 -18.20 51.92 -36.49
CA MET A 1 -19.48 51.74 -35.77
C MET A 1 -19.30 50.94 -34.48
N LEU A 2 -18.73 49.73 -34.52
CA LEU A 2 -18.43 48.90 -33.32
C LEU A 2 -17.62 49.62 -32.23
N TRP A 3 -16.62 50.42 -32.62
CA TRP A 3 -15.76 51.16 -31.68
C TRP A 3 -16.53 52.19 -30.84
N ASN A 4 -17.43 52.96 -31.47
CA ASN A 4 -18.25 53.94 -30.77
C ASN A 4 -19.26 53.25 -29.84
N SER A 5 -19.81 52.10 -30.23
CA SER A 5 -20.70 51.31 -29.39
C SER A 5 -20.02 50.77 -28.13
N MET A 6 -18.77 50.30 -28.22
CA MET A 6 -17.97 49.87 -27.06
C MET A 6 -17.68 51.04 -26.10
N LEU A 7 -17.32 52.20 -26.64
CA LEU A 7 -17.05 53.40 -25.85
C LEU A 7 -18.30 53.86 -25.07
N LEU A 8 -19.46 53.89 -25.73
CA LEU A 8 -20.74 54.24 -25.11
C LEU A 8 -21.13 53.24 -24.01
N ALA A 9 -21.00 51.94 -24.26
CA ALA A 9 -21.28 50.90 -23.26
C ALA A 9 -20.40 51.02 -22.01
N SER A 10 -19.09 51.28 -22.18
CA SER A 10 -18.16 51.47 -21.06
C SER A 10 -18.52 52.68 -20.20
N ARG A 11 -19.06 53.74 -20.81
CA ARG A 11 -19.47 54.96 -20.15
C ARG A 11 -20.76 54.78 -19.35
N GLU A 12 -21.71 54.01 -19.88
CA GLU A 12 -22.95 53.64 -19.18
C GLU A 12 -22.68 52.73 -17.95
N ILE A 13 -21.74 51.79 -18.05
CA ILE A 13 -21.29 50.96 -16.91
C ILE A 13 -20.71 51.83 -15.80
N ARG A 14 -19.88 52.83 -16.15
CA ARG A 14 -19.30 53.78 -15.17
C ARG A 14 -20.33 54.70 -14.54
N ARG A 15 -21.46 54.97 -15.20
CA ARG A 15 -22.54 55.81 -14.65
C ARG A 15 -23.38 55.07 -13.60
N ASN A 16 -23.47 53.74 -13.70
CA ASN A 16 -24.24 52.91 -12.78
C ASN A 16 -23.39 51.78 -12.18
N VAL A 17 -22.31 52.18 -11.49
CA VAL A 17 -21.30 51.26 -10.94
C VAL A 17 -21.92 50.25 -9.97
N LEU A 18 -22.82 50.67 -9.08
CA LEU A 18 -23.42 49.79 -8.07
C LEU A 18 -24.22 48.63 -8.69
N ARG A 19 -25.08 48.93 -9.67
CA ARG A 19 -25.88 47.88 -10.35
C ARG A 19 -25.00 46.98 -11.21
N SER A 20 -23.99 47.54 -11.88
CA SER A 20 -23.08 46.78 -12.74
C SER A 20 -22.18 45.85 -11.93
N VAL A 21 -21.65 46.30 -10.79
CA VAL A 21 -20.84 45.47 -9.89
C VAL A 21 -21.68 44.36 -9.26
N LEU A 22 -22.89 44.66 -8.77
CA LEU A 22 -23.73 43.67 -8.10
C LEU A 22 -24.18 42.54 -9.04
N THR A 23 -24.46 42.86 -10.31
CA THR A 23 -24.84 41.86 -11.34
C THR A 23 -23.67 40.98 -11.76
N ILE A 24 -22.49 41.56 -11.97
CA ILE A 24 -21.26 40.81 -12.28
C ILE A 24 -20.88 39.93 -11.08
N LEU A 25 -20.97 40.44 -9.86
CA LEU A 25 -20.65 39.70 -8.65
C LEU A 25 -21.55 38.46 -8.50
N GLY A 26 -22.86 38.59 -8.77
CA GLY A 26 -23.78 37.46 -8.75
C GLY A 26 -23.41 36.36 -9.76
N ILE A 27 -23.04 36.75 -10.99
CA ILE A 27 -22.60 35.81 -12.03
C ILE A 27 -21.30 35.12 -11.62
N VAL A 28 -20.32 35.88 -11.12
CA VAL A 28 -19.02 35.33 -10.69
C VAL A 28 -19.18 34.34 -9.55
N ILE A 29 -19.96 34.68 -8.51
CA ILE A 29 -20.22 33.78 -7.39
C ILE A 29 -20.99 32.54 -7.85
N GLY A 30 -22.00 32.70 -8.71
CA GLY A 30 -22.79 31.58 -9.24
C GLY A 30 -21.94 30.59 -10.04
N VAL A 31 -21.13 31.08 -10.97
CA VAL A 31 -20.24 30.23 -11.78
C VAL A 31 -19.14 29.61 -10.91
N ALA A 32 -18.56 30.37 -9.97
CA ALA A 32 -17.55 29.84 -9.05
C ALA A 32 -18.09 28.70 -8.18
N ALA A 33 -19.30 28.84 -7.62
CA ALA A 33 -19.93 27.81 -6.80
C ALA A 33 -20.14 26.49 -7.58
N VAL A 34 -20.59 26.59 -8.84
CA VAL A 34 -20.79 25.41 -9.70
C VAL A 34 -19.46 24.73 -10.03
N ILE A 35 -18.41 25.50 -10.38
CA ILE A 35 -17.08 24.95 -10.66
C ILE A 35 -16.52 24.24 -9.42
N ILE A 36 -16.61 24.88 -8.25
CA ILE A 36 -16.15 24.30 -6.98
C ILE A 36 -16.88 22.97 -6.70
N MET A 37 -18.21 22.97 -6.80
CA MET A 37 -19.02 21.77 -6.54
C MET A 37 -18.65 20.60 -7.46
N VAL A 38 -18.49 20.85 -8.77
CA VAL A 38 -18.11 19.82 -9.75
C VAL A 38 -16.69 19.30 -9.47
N THR A 39 -15.76 20.21 -9.17
CA THR A 39 -14.36 19.84 -8.91
C THR A 39 -14.23 19.00 -7.63
N ILE A 40 -14.94 19.38 -6.56
CA ILE A 40 -14.97 18.63 -5.30
C ILE A 40 -15.65 17.27 -5.51
N GLY A 41 -16.79 17.23 -6.22
CA GLY A 41 -17.51 15.99 -6.50
C GLY A 41 -16.68 14.98 -7.29
N GLY A 42 -15.99 15.45 -8.33
CA GLY A 42 -15.06 14.63 -9.12
C GLY A 42 -13.84 14.17 -8.30
N GLY A 43 -13.23 15.08 -7.54
CA GLY A 43 -12.07 14.79 -6.70
C GLY A 43 -12.36 13.79 -5.59
N ALA A 44 -13.48 13.94 -4.88
CA ALA A 44 -13.91 13.01 -3.83
C ALA A 44 -14.17 11.61 -4.42
N THR A 45 -14.84 11.54 -5.58
CA THR A 45 -15.10 10.27 -6.26
C THR A 45 -13.80 9.58 -6.68
N LEU A 46 -12.83 10.32 -7.19
CA LEU A 46 -11.51 9.77 -7.54
C LEU A 46 -10.77 9.27 -6.30
N GLN A 47 -10.77 10.04 -5.22
CA GLN A 47 -10.11 9.64 -3.97
C GLN A 47 -10.72 8.36 -3.39
N VAL A 48 -12.05 8.25 -3.36
CA VAL A 48 -12.75 7.05 -2.89
C VAL A 48 -12.44 5.86 -3.81
N LYS A 49 -12.47 6.05 -5.14
CA LYS A 49 -12.07 5.00 -6.08
C LYS A 49 -10.63 4.53 -5.85
N GLN A 50 -9.71 5.43 -5.55
CA GLN A 50 -8.31 5.10 -5.32
C GLN A 50 -8.09 4.40 -3.99
N GLN A 51 -8.83 4.79 -2.94
CA GLN A 51 -8.86 4.07 -1.68
C GLN A 51 -9.45 2.66 -1.85
N ILE A 52 -10.56 2.51 -2.58
CA ILE A 52 -11.16 1.20 -2.87
C ILE A 52 -10.23 0.34 -3.73
N ALA A 53 -9.58 0.92 -4.75
CA ALA A 53 -8.57 0.23 -5.54
C ALA A 53 -7.38 -0.22 -4.68
N SER A 54 -6.95 0.60 -3.72
CA SER A 54 -5.87 0.26 -2.78
C SER A 54 -6.27 -0.82 -1.77
N MET A 55 -7.57 -1.01 -1.52
CA MET A 55 -8.07 -2.12 -0.71
C MET A 55 -8.05 -3.46 -1.46
N GLY A 56 -7.75 -3.46 -2.78
CA GLY A 56 -7.51 -4.68 -3.53
C GLY A 56 -8.76 -5.53 -3.69
N SER A 57 -9.72 -5.07 -4.49
CA SER A 57 -10.90 -5.88 -4.87
C SER A 57 -10.57 -7.08 -5.77
N ASN A 58 -9.28 -7.36 -6.00
CA ASN A 58 -8.78 -8.46 -6.82
C ASN A 58 -7.80 -9.36 -6.04
N LEU A 59 -7.96 -9.44 -4.71
CA LEU A 59 -7.13 -10.27 -3.83
C LEU A 59 -7.94 -11.45 -3.32
N LEU A 60 -7.60 -12.65 -3.80
CA LEU A 60 -8.19 -13.89 -3.34
C LEU A 60 -7.15 -14.65 -2.50
N MET A 61 -7.38 -14.72 -1.18
CA MET A 61 -6.51 -15.44 -0.26
C MET A 61 -7.02 -16.87 -0.06
N VAL A 62 -6.29 -17.84 -0.60
CA VAL A 62 -6.58 -19.27 -0.40
C VAL A 62 -5.77 -19.79 0.77
N THR A 63 -6.44 -20.30 1.80
CA THR A 63 -5.79 -20.93 2.96
C THR A 63 -6.26 -22.39 3.05
N PRO A 64 -5.37 -23.37 3.25
CA PRO A 64 -5.79 -24.76 3.36
C PRO A 64 -6.63 -24.92 4.62
N GLY A 65 -7.82 -25.50 4.46
CA GLY A 65 -8.95 -25.53 5.39
C GLY A 65 -8.70 -25.14 6.85
N LYS A 66 -9.03 -23.89 7.20
CA LYS A 66 -9.32 -23.55 8.61
C LYS A 66 -10.71 -24.09 8.95
N ARG A 67 -10.76 -25.27 9.58
CA ARG A 67 -11.98 -25.70 10.26
C ARG A 67 -12.09 -24.81 11.51
N LEU A 68 -13.00 -23.83 11.51
CA LEU A 68 -13.22 -22.96 12.67
C LEU A 68 -13.80 -23.81 13.81
N GLY A 69 -12.96 -24.25 14.75
CA GLY A 69 -13.37 -25.00 15.93
C GLY A 69 -12.21 -25.12 16.94
N PRO A 70 -12.47 -24.99 18.26
CA PRO A 70 -11.44 -25.12 19.28
C PRO A 70 -10.94 -26.58 19.37
N GLY A 71 -9.62 -26.77 19.25
CA GLY A 71 -8.95 -28.01 19.66
C GLY A 71 -8.41 -28.95 18.56
N GLN A 72 -8.52 -28.61 17.27
CA GLN A 72 -8.02 -29.52 16.22
C GLN A 72 -6.72 -29.00 15.60
N SER A 73 -5.59 -29.60 15.99
CA SER A 73 -4.31 -29.40 15.32
C SER A 73 -4.44 -29.81 13.84
N SER A 74 -4.09 -28.87 12.98
CA SER A 74 -4.15 -28.93 11.52
C SER A 74 -3.37 -30.13 10.95
N GLY A 75 -4.07 -31.22 10.68
CA GLY A 75 -3.64 -32.30 9.77
C GLY A 75 -3.89 -31.96 8.29
N ASN A 76 -3.86 -30.68 7.91
CA ASN A 76 -4.11 -30.29 6.53
C ASN A 76 -2.80 -30.32 5.73
N ILE A 77 -2.90 -30.86 4.51
CA ILE A 77 -1.79 -30.88 3.55
C ILE A 77 -1.44 -29.42 3.21
N PRO A 78 -0.22 -28.94 3.50
CA PRO A 78 0.18 -27.59 3.15
C PRO A 78 0.24 -27.47 1.62
N PHE A 79 -0.09 -26.28 1.10
CA PHE A 79 0.11 -26.00 -0.32
C PHE A 79 1.57 -26.16 -0.68
N LYS A 80 1.83 -26.89 -1.77
CA LYS A 80 3.17 -26.99 -2.33
C LYS A 80 3.40 -25.82 -3.27
N GLU A 81 4.66 -25.44 -3.45
CA GLU A 81 5.01 -24.44 -4.47
C GLU A 81 4.57 -24.85 -5.88
N ALA A 82 4.54 -26.17 -6.15
CA ALA A 82 4.05 -26.70 -7.41
C ALA A 82 2.59 -26.33 -7.68
N ASP A 83 1.75 -26.26 -6.64
CA ASP A 83 0.34 -25.90 -6.76
C ASP A 83 0.19 -24.42 -7.13
N ALA A 84 1.00 -23.55 -6.52
CA ALA A 84 1.04 -22.12 -6.88
C ALA A 84 1.49 -21.90 -8.33
N ARG A 85 2.48 -22.68 -8.80
CA ARG A 85 2.93 -22.64 -10.21
C ARG A 85 1.90 -23.21 -11.17
N ALA A 86 1.13 -24.22 -10.77
CA ALA A 86 0.03 -24.75 -11.59
C ALA A 86 -1.08 -23.71 -11.75
N ILE A 87 -1.51 -23.08 -10.66
CA ILE A 87 -2.54 -22.01 -10.69
C ILE A 87 -2.09 -20.85 -11.60
N ALA A 88 -0.82 -20.43 -11.50
CA ALA A 88 -0.27 -19.37 -12.34
C ALA A 88 -0.22 -19.73 -13.85
N ARG A 89 -0.19 -21.02 -14.21
CA ARG A 89 -0.18 -21.49 -15.60
C ARG A 89 -1.57 -21.75 -16.14
N ASP A 90 -2.44 -22.35 -15.33
CA ASP A 90 -3.74 -22.85 -15.76
C ASP A 90 -4.85 -21.79 -15.68
N VAL A 91 -4.67 -20.73 -14.87
CA VAL A 91 -5.64 -19.65 -14.72
C VAL A 91 -5.13 -18.36 -15.35
N THR A 92 -5.48 -18.15 -16.63
CA THR A 92 -5.03 -17.00 -17.44
C THR A 92 -5.54 -15.64 -16.95
N GLU A 93 -6.67 -15.62 -16.23
CA GLU A 93 -7.29 -14.39 -15.67
C GLU A 93 -6.52 -13.84 -14.45
N VAL A 94 -5.62 -14.61 -13.85
CA VAL A 94 -4.90 -14.20 -12.64
C VAL A 94 -3.62 -13.46 -13.00
N ALA A 95 -3.58 -12.17 -12.68
CA ALA A 95 -2.43 -11.31 -12.98
C ALA A 95 -1.14 -11.72 -12.23
N ALA A 96 -1.26 -12.23 -11.01
CA ALA A 96 -0.12 -12.64 -10.20
C ALA A 96 -0.53 -13.62 -9.09
N VAL A 97 0.30 -14.63 -8.85
CA VAL A 97 0.12 -15.62 -7.79
C VAL A 97 1.30 -15.56 -6.84
N ALA A 98 1.05 -15.26 -5.58
CA ALA A 98 2.08 -15.20 -4.55
C ALA A 98 1.84 -16.32 -3.52
N PRO A 99 2.71 -17.35 -3.43
CA PRO A 99 2.66 -18.29 -2.32
C PRO A 99 3.10 -17.57 -1.04
N VAL A 100 2.34 -17.69 0.03
CA VAL A 100 2.62 -16.98 1.29
C VAL A 100 2.81 -17.99 2.41
N SER A 101 3.97 -17.93 3.05
CA SER A 101 4.25 -18.62 4.31
C SER A 101 4.55 -17.59 5.38
N THR A 102 3.89 -17.71 6.53
CA THR A 102 3.95 -16.69 7.58
C THR A 102 4.39 -17.31 8.89
N GLN A 103 5.41 -16.72 9.52
CA GLN A 103 5.95 -17.17 10.79
C GLN A 103 6.30 -15.98 11.69
N SER A 104 5.93 -16.04 12.96
CA SER A 104 6.37 -15.03 13.95
C SER A 104 7.81 -15.31 14.37
N ALA A 105 8.68 -14.30 14.30
CA ALA A 105 10.08 -14.42 14.70
C ALA A 105 10.58 -13.14 15.39
N LYS A 106 11.56 -13.30 16.28
CA LYS A 106 12.28 -12.15 16.85
C LYS A 106 13.44 -11.77 15.93
N ALA A 107 13.42 -10.52 15.46
CA ALA A 107 14.53 -9.92 14.74
C ALA A 107 15.52 -9.33 15.75
N VAL A 108 16.78 -9.73 15.65
CA VAL A 108 17.86 -9.29 16.55
C VAL A 108 18.98 -8.65 15.74
N PHE A 109 19.36 -7.43 16.13
CA PHE A 109 20.48 -6.69 15.57
C PHE A 109 21.26 -6.02 16.71
N GLY A 110 22.53 -6.39 16.88
CA GLY A 110 23.34 -5.94 18.02
C GLY A 110 22.66 -6.23 19.36
N ASN A 111 22.42 -5.17 20.14
CA ASN A 111 21.76 -5.23 21.45
C ASN A 111 20.23 -5.02 21.37
N GLN A 112 19.67 -4.76 20.18
CA GLN A 112 18.24 -4.51 20.00
C GLN A 112 17.51 -5.76 19.52
N ASN A 113 16.30 -5.98 20.03
CA ASN A 113 15.41 -7.04 19.56
C ASN A 113 13.99 -6.52 19.37
N TRP A 114 13.31 -7.06 18.36
CA TRP A 114 11.91 -6.74 18.07
C TRP A 114 11.17 -7.99 17.60
N SER A 115 9.98 -8.24 18.14
CA SER A 115 9.12 -9.32 17.67
C SER A 115 8.36 -8.87 16.43
N THR A 116 8.49 -9.60 15.32
CA THR A 116 7.83 -9.28 14.06
C THR A 116 7.33 -10.52 13.35
N GLN A 117 6.48 -10.32 12.34
CA GLN A 117 5.98 -11.40 11.50
C GLN A 117 6.80 -11.46 10.22
N VAL A 118 7.44 -12.60 9.98
CA VAL A 118 8.20 -12.88 8.77
C VAL A 118 7.26 -13.51 7.77
N VAL A 119 7.22 -12.93 6.57
CA VAL A 119 6.44 -13.43 5.44
C VAL A 119 7.42 -13.89 4.36
N GLY A 120 7.44 -15.20 4.12
CA GLY A 120 8.13 -15.81 3.00
C GLY A 120 7.22 -15.82 1.77
N SER A 121 7.63 -15.14 0.71
CA SER A 121 6.91 -15.11 -0.56
C SER A 121 7.85 -14.76 -1.73
N ASN A 122 7.31 -14.70 -2.94
CA ASN A 122 8.03 -14.30 -4.15
C ASN A 122 7.89 -12.78 -4.41
N ASN A 123 8.54 -12.27 -5.46
CA ASN A 123 8.48 -10.86 -5.81
C ASN A 123 7.06 -10.39 -6.23
N GLN A 124 6.21 -11.32 -6.68
CA GLN A 124 4.81 -11.04 -7.03
C GLN A 124 3.98 -10.62 -5.81
N TYR A 125 4.37 -11.00 -4.59
CA TYR A 125 3.71 -10.55 -3.37
C TYR A 125 3.68 -9.02 -3.23
N LEU A 126 4.77 -8.34 -3.59
CA LEU A 126 4.86 -6.88 -3.53
C LEU A 126 3.93 -6.22 -4.56
N GLN A 127 3.78 -6.83 -5.74
CA GLN A 127 2.88 -6.37 -6.78
C GLN A 127 1.41 -6.55 -6.37
N VAL A 128 1.07 -7.73 -5.84
CA VAL A 128 -0.27 -8.09 -5.37
C VAL A 128 -0.70 -7.22 -4.19
N THR A 129 0.20 -6.96 -3.23
CA THR A 129 -0.09 -6.10 -2.07
C THR A 129 0.11 -4.60 -2.32
N ASN A 130 0.44 -4.21 -3.55
CA ASN A 130 0.74 -2.84 -3.95
C ASN A 130 1.77 -2.15 -3.01
N ARG A 131 2.75 -2.91 -2.52
CA ARG A 131 3.80 -2.40 -1.64
C ARG A 131 5.02 -2.03 -2.47
N SER A 132 5.44 -0.77 -2.34
CA SER A 132 6.65 -0.26 -3.00
C SER A 132 7.86 -0.33 -2.07
N VAL A 133 9.00 -0.68 -2.67
CA VAL A 133 10.30 -0.64 -2.01
C VAL A 133 10.83 0.80 -2.05
N ARG A 134 11.19 1.36 -0.89
CA ARG A 134 11.66 2.75 -0.76
C ARG A 134 13.15 2.87 -1.00
N SER A 135 13.94 1.93 -0.48
CA SER A 135 15.40 1.90 -0.67
C SER A 135 15.88 0.46 -0.85
N GLY A 136 16.85 0.23 -1.75
CA GLY A 136 17.42 -1.08 -2.05
C GLY A 136 16.85 -1.73 -3.32
N ARG A 137 16.85 -3.07 -3.35
CA ARG A 137 16.43 -3.86 -4.53
C ARG A 137 15.40 -4.94 -4.18
N HIS A 138 14.58 -5.27 -5.18
CA HIS A 138 13.75 -6.47 -5.17
C HIS A 138 14.60 -7.74 -5.20
N PHE A 139 13.99 -8.87 -4.84
CA PHE A 139 14.60 -10.18 -4.98
C PHE A 139 14.82 -10.53 -6.45
N THR A 140 15.99 -11.09 -6.77
CA THR A 140 16.23 -11.67 -8.10
C THR A 140 15.66 -13.08 -8.19
N ASP A 141 15.27 -13.52 -9.39
CA ASP A 141 14.69 -14.87 -9.56
C ASP A 141 15.67 -15.98 -9.16
N SER A 142 16.97 -15.75 -9.32
CA SER A 142 18.00 -16.69 -8.89
C SER A 142 18.05 -16.81 -7.36
N GLU A 143 17.91 -15.71 -6.62
CA GLU A 143 17.85 -15.71 -5.15
C GLU A 143 16.58 -16.39 -4.62
N VAL A 144 15.44 -16.17 -5.30
CA VAL A 144 14.17 -16.84 -4.95
C VAL A 144 14.28 -18.34 -5.18
N ARG A 145 14.89 -18.78 -6.30
CA ARG A 145 15.09 -20.21 -6.59
C ARG A 145 16.13 -20.88 -5.70
N SER A 146 17.20 -20.17 -5.34
CA SER A 146 18.28 -20.72 -4.50
C SER A 146 17.96 -20.67 -3.01
N GLY A 147 16.88 -20.01 -2.60
CA GLY A 147 16.57 -19.78 -1.19
C GLY A 147 17.63 -18.94 -0.49
N ALA A 148 18.14 -17.90 -1.17
CA ALA A 148 19.15 -17.03 -0.59
C ALA A 148 18.62 -16.35 0.70
N ALA A 149 19.49 -16.21 1.71
CA ALA A 149 19.14 -15.59 2.98
C ALA A 149 19.09 -14.05 2.87
N VAL A 150 18.15 -13.54 2.06
CA VAL A 150 17.89 -12.11 1.86
C VAL A 150 16.50 -11.74 2.36
N CYS A 151 16.35 -10.55 2.96
CA CYS A 151 15.06 -10.06 3.42
C CYS A 151 14.80 -8.58 3.09
N ILE A 152 13.52 -8.25 2.95
CA ILE A 152 13.02 -6.88 2.85
C ILE A 152 12.43 -6.52 4.20
N ILE A 153 12.85 -5.38 4.75
CA ILE A 153 12.38 -4.90 6.05
C ILE A 153 11.34 -3.79 5.87
N GLY A 154 10.34 -3.75 6.75
CA GLY A 154 9.41 -2.63 6.82
C GLY A 154 9.99 -1.45 7.60
N GLU A 155 9.48 -0.25 7.35
CA GLU A 155 9.88 1.00 8.01
C GLU A 155 9.87 0.90 9.56
N THR A 156 8.87 0.25 10.16
CA THR A 156 8.82 0.07 11.61
C THR A 156 9.99 -0.77 12.16
N VAL A 157 10.36 -1.84 11.44
CA VAL A 157 11.48 -2.70 11.84
C VAL A 157 12.80 -1.96 11.64
N GLN A 158 12.93 -1.18 10.56
CA GLN A 158 14.08 -0.31 10.33
C GLN A 158 14.28 0.67 11.49
N THR A 159 13.25 1.42 11.86
CA THR A 159 13.36 2.43 12.94
C THR A 159 13.63 1.79 14.31
N LYS A 160 13.07 0.60 14.58
CA LYS A 160 13.27 -0.08 15.88
C LYS A 160 14.63 -0.77 16.02
N LEU A 161 15.16 -1.35 14.95
CA LEU A 161 16.44 -2.07 15.00
C LEU A 161 17.64 -1.18 14.66
N PHE A 162 17.51 -0.31 13.65
CA PHE A 162 18.61 0.49 13.10
C PHE A 162 18.53 1.98 13.49
N GLY A 163 17.39 2.44 14.01
CA GLY A 163 17.19 3.86 14.32
C GLY A 163 17.27 4.69 13.04
N SER A 164 18.26 5.58 12.99
CA SER A 164 18.54 6.43 11.81
C SER A 164 19.62 5.87 10.88
N GLN A 165 20.19 4.69 11.17
CA GLN A 165 21.22 4.07 10.32
C GLN A 165 20.60 3.40 9.09
N GLU A 166 21.40 3.37 8.02
CA GLU A 166 21.02 2.67 6.80
C GLU A 166 21.04 1.16 7.06
N ALA A 167 19.90 0.54 6.77
CA ALA A 167 19.68 -0.87 7.06
C ALA A 167 19.92 -1.77 5.85
N VAL A 168 20.43 -1.25 4.72
CA VAL A 168 20.67 -2.05 3.50
C VAL A 168 22.05 -2.67 3.55
N GLY A 169 22.16 -3.97 3.31
CA GLY A 169 23.42 -4.73 3.34
C GLY A 169 23.78 -5.31 4.70
N GLU A 170 23.04 -4.96 5.75
CA GLU A 170 23.30 -5.40 7.12
C GLU A 170 22.77 -6.80 7.42
N LYS A 171 23.40 -7.46 8.41
CA LYS A 171 23.06 -8.83 8.81
C LYS A 171 22.17 -8.82 10.05
N ILE A 172 20.96 -9.33 9.92
CA ILE A 172 19.98 -9.48 11.00
C ILE A 172 19.84 -10.95 11.34
N ARG A 173 19.73 -11.28 12.64
CA ARG A 173 19.43 -12.65 13.06
C ARG A 173 17.93 -12.83 13.20
N LEU A 174 17.40 -13.78 12.44
CA LEU A 174 16.00 -14.22 12.49
C LEU A 174 15.99 -15.71 12.87
N HIS A 175 15.45 -16.04 14.04
CA HIS A 175 15.31 -17.44 14.51
C HIS A 175 16.62 -18.26 14.47
N GLY A 176 17.77 -17.60 14.71
CA GLY A 176 19.09 -18.24 14.68
C GLY A 176 19.80 -18.23 13.32
N THR A 177 19.10 -17.91 12.22
CA THR A 177 19.69 -17.77 10.88
C THR A 177 20.08 -16.32 10.63
N ILE A 178 21.24 -16.10 10.00
CA ILE A 178 21.71 -14.77 9.60
C ILE A 178 21.10 -14.46 8.24
N THR A 179 20.32 -13.39 8.14
CA THR A 179 19.71 -12.92 6.90
C THR A 179 20.23 -11.52 6.60
N THR A 180 20.55 -11.27 5.34
CA THR A 180 21.03 -9.96 4.87
C THR A 180 19.86 -9.12 4.38
N SER A 181 19.75 -7.89 4.84
CA SER A 181 18.72 -6.96 4.38
C SER A 181 19.05 -6.41 2.99
N SER A 182 18.19 -6.63 2.00
CA SER A 182 18.38 -6.16 0.63
C SER A 182 17.66 -4.84 0.33
N SER A 183 16.65 -4.48 1.13
CA SER A 183 15.86 -3.27 0.93
C SER A 183 14.95 -2.91 2.11
N SER A 184 14.58 -1.62 2.23
CA SER A 184 13.52 -1.13 3.10
C SER A 184 12.26 -0.77 2.31
N GLY A 185 11.11 -1.26 2.74
CA GLY A 185 9.79 -1.05 2.13
C GLY A 185 8.92 -0.07 2.90
N SER A 186 7.99 0.58 2.19
CA SER A 186 6.96 1.41 2.81
C SER A 186 5.87 0.53 3.44
N SER A 187 5.55 0.77 4.71
CA SER A 187 4.43 0.09 5.38
C SER A 187 3.12 0.80 5.06
N THR A 188 2.58 0.59 3.86
CA THR A 188 1.17 0.92 3.60
C THR A 188 0.32 -0.23 4.11
N GLY A 189 -0.10 -0.13 5.37
CA GLY A 189 -0.98 -1.11 6.01
C GLY A 189 -0.77 -1.15 7.51
N SER A 190 -1.64 -0.45 8.25
CA SER A 190 -1.79 -0.58 9.69
C SER A 190 -2.38 -1.96 10.01
N GLY A 191 -1.52 -2.98 10.07
CA GLY A 191 -1.86 -4.31 10.56
C GLY A 191 -1.68 -4.32 12.08
N GLY A 192 -2.77 -4.06 12.82
CA GLY A 192 -2.80 -4.23 14.26
C GLY A 192 -2.52 -5.68 14.63
N GLY A 193 -1.28 -5.96 15.05
CA GLY A 193 -0.93 -7.19 15.73
C GLY A 193 -1.49 -7.14 17.14
N THR A 194 -2.63 -7.79 17.37
CA THR A 194 -3.06 -8.12 18.73
C THR A 194 -2.08 -9.12 19.32
N SER A 195 -1.19 -8.63 20.17
CA SER A 195 -0.43 -9.47 21.09
C SER A 195 -1.41 -10.05 22.12
N SER A 196 -2.00 -11.21 21.84
CA SER A 196 -2.63 -12.01 22.88
C SER A 196 -1.53 -12.72 23.67
N THR A 197 -1.07 -12.06 24.72
CA THR A 197 -0.37 -12.67 25.85
C THR A 197 -1.34 -13.66 26.50
N THR A 198 -1.20 -14.95 26.20
CA THR A 198 -1.82 -16.00 27.03
C THR A 198 -0.71 -16.58 27.89
N SER A 199 -0.57 -15.98 29.07
CA SER A 199 0.12 -16.55 30.22
C SER A 199 -0.48 -17.93 30.53
N SER A 200 0.34 -18.98 30.42
CA SER A 200 0.06 -20.28 31.04
C SER A 200 1.02 -20.45 32.20
N THR A 201 0.43 -20.56 33.38
CA THR A 201 1.01 -21.03 34.64
C THR A 201 1.40 -22.50 34.53
#